data_AF-A0A6A1V8T0-F1
#
_entry.id   AF-A0A6A1V8T0-F1
#
_cell.length_a   1.000
_cell.length_b   1.000
_cell.length_c   1.000
_cell.angle_alpha   90.00
_cell.angle_beta   90.00
_cell.angle_gamma   90.00
#
_symmetry.space_group_name_H-M   'P 1'
#
loop_
_entity.id
_entity.type
_entity.pdbx_description
1 polymer ?
#
loop_
_entity_poly.entity_id
_entity_poly.type
_entity_poly.pdbx_seq_one_letter_code
_entity_poly.pdbx_strand_id
1 'polypeptide(L)'
;MVSCTIDVPSNLFEEMLHSYRFCDSSPGVFDSLFKTLAHMKKFRNATDIFCRMKDYGFFPIIESCNAYMSSLLDLQRTDIALAFYREFRHHRISPNVYTLNTLMRAYCKLGKVEKSVEVFREMEIMGLKPTIVSYNTLIAGHCNKGLLNFAIKLRNSMEKNGLNPSVVTFNTLIHGFCKEGKLQEASKVFIEMKAMNVAPNTVTYNTLINGYSPVGDSDISGRLLKREESS
;
A
#
# COMPACT_ATOMS: atom_id res chain seq x y z
N MET A 1 44.92 -7.80 -8.68
CA MET A 1 44.10 -9.01 -8.98
C MET A 1 42.66 -8.58 -9.04
N VAL A 2 42.07 -8.63 -10.23
CA VAL A 2 40.67 -8.28 -10.46
C VAL A 2 39.82 -9.33 -9.75
N SER A 3 39.05 -8.92 -8.75
CA SER A 3 38.03 -9.77 -8.14
C SER A 3 36.91 -9.93 -9.17
N CYS A 4 36.99 -11.00 -9.98
CA CYS A 4 35.85 -11.50 -10.74
C CYS A 4 34.82 -11.98 -9.72
N THR A 5 33.97 -11.06 -9.28
CA THR A 5 32.70 -11.41 -8.67
C THR A 5 31.90 -12.10 -9.77
N ILE A 6 31.88 -13.44 -9.72
CA ILE A 6 31.02 -14.25 -10.58
C ILE A 6 29.61 -13.73 -10.34
N ASP A 7 29.03 -13.07 -11.34
CA ASP A 7 27.66 -12.59 -11.26
C ASP A 7 26.73 -13.78 -11.49
N VAL A 8 26.64 -14.61 -10.44
CA VAL A 8 25.91 -15.89 -10.44
C VAL A 8 24.49 -15.76 -11.02
N PRO A 9 23.69 -14.71 -10.74
CA PRO A 9 22.37 -14.54 -11.35
C PRO A 9 22.42 -14.32 -12.87
N SER A 10 23.43 -13.58 -13.35
CA SER A 10 23.62 -13.32 -14.78
C SER A 10 24.01 -14.59 -15.53
N ASN A 11 24.96 -15.35 -14.99
CA ASN A 11 25.36 -16.63 -15.59
C ASN A 11 24.22 -17.65 -15.53
N LEU A 12 23.49 -17.69 -14.41
CA LEU A 12 22.32 -18.54 -14.25
C LEU A 12 21.24 -18.19 -15.28
N PHE A 13 20.98 -16.90 -15.54
CA PHE A 13 20.02 -16.48 -16.56
C PHE A 13 20.42 -16.97 -17.96
N GLU A 14 21.69 -16.84 -18.35
CA GLU A 14 22.15 -17.29 -19.66
C GLU A 14 22.08 -18.82 -19.83
N GLU A 15 22.45 -19.59 -18.80
CA GLU A 15 22.30 -21.06 -18.80
C GLU A 15 20.83 -21.48 -18.91
N MET A 16 19.95 -20.78 -18.18
CA MET A 16 18.50 -21.00 -18.28
C MET A 16 17.96 -20.62 -19.67
N LEU A 17 18.50 -19.58 -20.31
CA LEU A 17 18.11 -19.17 -21.64
C LEU A 17 18.56 -20.17 -22.71
N HIS A 18 19.77 -20.72 -22.59
CA HIS A 18 20.25 -21.76 -23.48
C HIS A 18 19.35 -23.00 -23.43
N SER A 19 19.01 -23.47 -22.23
CA SER A 19 18.09 -24.60 -22.05
C SER A 19 16.65 -24.28 -22.50
N TYR A 20 16.15 -23.07 -22.24
CA TYR A 20 14.84 -22.60 -22.76
C TYR A 20 14.76 -22.71 -24.28
N ARG A 21 15.77 -22.21 -25.00
CA ARG A 21 15.80 -22.25 -26.48
C ARG A 21 15.94 -23.66 -27.04
N PHE A 22 16.69 -24.51 -26.35
CA PHE A 22 16.92 -25.89 -26.76
C PHE A 22 15.70 -26.78 -26.53
N CYS A 23 15.00 -26.58 -25.40
CA CYS A 23 13.91 -27.45 -24.95
C CYS A 23 12.50 -26.88 -25.20
N ASP A 24 12.37 -25.67 -25.75
CA ASP A 24 11.09 -24.93 -25.90
C ASP A 24 10.27 -24.90 -24.60
N SER A 25 10.94 -24.63 -23.48
CA SER A 25 10.36 -24.71 -22.13
C SER A 25 9.57 -23.46 -21.74
N SER A 26 8.78 -23.49 -20.67
CA SER A 26 8.01 -22.31 -20.21
C SER A 26 8.91 -21.20 -19.64
N PRO A 27 8.65 -19.91 -19.93
CA PRO A 27 9.41 -18.78 -19.37
C PRO A 27 9.17 -18.56 -17.85
N GLY A 28 8.28 -19.34 -17.21
CA GLY A 28 7.96 -19.21 -15.79
C GLY A 28 9.14 -19.41 -14.83
N VAL A 29 10.21 -20.05 -15.30
CA VAL A 29 11.45 -20.22 -14.53
C VAL A 29 12.17 -18.88 -14.30
N PHE A 30 12.11 -17.96 -15.27
CA PHE A 30 12.69 -16.62 -15.14
C PHE A 30 11.87 -15.74 -14.20
N ASP A 31 10.54 -15.87 -14.24
CA ASP A 31 9.65 -15.23 -13.27
C ASP A 31 9.95 -15.70 -11.83
N SER A 32 10.15 -17.01 -11.65
CA SER A 32 10.54 -17.59 -10.36
C SER A 32 11.88 -17.05 -9.87
N LEU A 33 12.86 -16.91 -10.77
CA LEU A 33 14.16 -16.29 -10.44
C LEU A 33 13.99 -14.82 -10.04
N PHE A 34 13.23 -14.04 -10.80
CA PHE A 34 12.94 -12.63 -10.51
C PHE A 34 12.27 -12.47 -9.13
N LYS A 35 11.21 -13.25 -8.87
CA LYS A 35 10.48 -13.26 -7.60
C LYS A 35 11.38 -13.65 -6.42
N THR A 36 12.24 -14.66 -6.61
CA THR A 36 13.17 -15.11 -5.57
C THR A 36 14.17 -14.01 -5.23
N LEU A 37 14.76 -13.36 -6.23
CA LEU A 37 15.70 -12.25 -6.01
C LEU A 37 15.03 -11.06 -5.32
N ALA A 38 13.75 -10.79 -5.64
CA ALA A 38 12.94 -9.79 -4.95
C ALA A 38 12.78 -10.09 -3.45
N HIS A 39 12.41 -11.33 -3.10
CA HIS A 39 12.28 -11.76 -1.70
C HIS A 39 13.63 -11.75 -0.95
N MET A 40 14.72 -12.09 -1.64
CA MET A 40 16.08 -12.01 -1.10
C MET A 40 16.60 -10.56 -0.98
N LYS A 41 15.80 -9.55 -1.36
CA LYS A 41 16.18 -8.12 -1.35
C LYS A 41 17.40 -7.82 -2.23
N LYS A 42 17.69 -8.69 -3.20
CA LYS A 42 18.75 -8.49 -4.19
C LYS A 42 18.22 -7.65 -5.36
N PHE A 43 17.82 -6.41 -5.06
CA PHE A 43 17.05 -5.59 -5.99
C PHE A 43 17.78 -5.28 -7.30
N ARG A 44 19.10 -5.06 -7.26
CA ARG A 44 19.91 -4.83 -8.45
C ARG A 44 19.82 -6.02 -9.41
N ASN A 45 19.97 -7.23 -8.87
CA ASN A 45 19.93 -8.46 -9.65
C ASN A 45 18.50 -8.70 -10.17
N ALA A 46 17.48 -8.48 -9.35
CA ALA A 46 16.10 -8.57 -9.79
C ALA A 46 15.78 -7.57 -10.92
N THR A 47 16.28 -6.33 -10.86
CA THR A 47 16.16 -5.37 -11.97
C THR A 47 16.89 -5.85 -13.22
N ASP A 48 18.09 -6.43 -13.09
CA ASP A 48 18.82 -7.00 -14.22
C ASP A 48 18.04 -8.14 -14.89
N ILE A 49 17.51 -9.09 -14.10
CA ILE A 49 16.66 -10.17 -14.60
C ILE A 49 15.43 -9.59 -15.30
N PHE A 50 14.70 -8.66 -14.68
CA PHE A 50 13.57 -7.98 -15.32
C PHE A 50 13.97 -7.38 -16.67
N CYS A 51 15.13 -6.71 -16.72
CA CYS A 51 15.62 -6.09 -17.93
C CYS A 51 15.89 -7.12 -19.04
N ARG A 52 16.53 -8.24 -18.71
CA ARG A 52 16.81 -9.31 -19.67
C ARG A 52 15.56 -10.00 -20.14
N MET A 53 14.61 -10.30 -19.25
CA MET A 53 13.31 -10.88 -19.62
C MET A 53 12.67 -10.06 -20.75
N LYS A 54 12.66 -8.72 -20.57
CA LYS A 54 12.23 -7.73 -21.58
C LYS A 54 12.96 -7.90 -22.93
N ASP A 55 14.28 -8.01 -22.90
CA ASP A 55 15.11 -8.06 -24.11
C ASP A 55 14.84 -9.34 -24.93
N TYR A 56 14.33 -10.39 -24.27
CA TYR A 56 13.91 -11.64 -24.89
C TYR A 56 12.39 -11.75 -25.14
N GLY A 57 11.62 -10.68 -24.90
CA GLY A 57 10.21 -10.59 -25.29
C GLY A 57 9.21 -11.25 -24.34
N PHE A 58 9.61 -11.57 -23.10
CA PHE A 58 8.70 -12.06 -22.07
C PHE A 58 8.76 -11.22 -20.80
N PHE A 59 7.67 -11.20 -20.04
CA PHE A 59 7.53 -10.33 -18.88
C PHE A 59 7.23 -11.16 -17.63
N PRO A 60 7.73 -10.73 -16.45
CA PRO A 60 7.32 -11.35 -15.21
C PRO A 60 5.82 -11.15 -14.97
N ILE A 61 5.21 -12.11 -14.30
CA ILE A 61 3.79 -12.07 -13.97
C ILE A 61 3.52 -10.98 -12.93
N ILE A 62 2.26 -10.56 -12.83
CA ILE A 62 1.86 -9.43 -11.99
C ILE A 62 2.15 -9.69 -10.50
N GLU A 63 2.04 -10.94 -10.04
CA GLU A 63 2.34 -11.35 -8.67
C GLU A 63 3.82 -11.11 -8.32
N SER A 64 4.72 -11.41 -9.24
CA SER A 64 6.17 -11.23 -9.05
C SER A 64 6.56 -9.76 -9.11
N CYS A 65 5.95 -8.98 -10.03
CA CYS A 65 6.07 -7.53 -10.05
C CYS A 65 5.59 -6.88 -8.74
N ASN A 66 4.44 -7.33 -8.22
CA ASN A 66 3.87 -6.87 -6.96
C ASN A 66 4.77 -7.21 -5.76
N ALA A 67 5.35 -8.41 -5.71
CA ALA A 67 6.29 -8.82 -4.66
C ALA A 67 7.55 -7.94 -4.65
N TYR A 68 8.10 -7.63 -5.83
CA TYR A 68 9.23 -6.74 -5.98
C TYR A 68 8.91 -5.31 -5.52
N MET A 69 7.79 -4.74 -5.99
CA MET A 69 7.35 -3.41 -5.58
C MET A 69 7.10 -3.31 -4.07
N SER A 70 6.39 -4.27 -3.47
CA SER A 70 6.13 -4.27 -2.04
C SER A 70 7.42 -4.38 -1.23
N SER A 71 8.33 -5.27 -1.62
CA SER A 71 9.64 -5.44 -0.97
C SER A 71 10.49 -4.16 -1.00
N LEU A 72 10.46 -3.41 -2.11
CA LEU A 72 11.11 -2.10 -2.21
C LEU A 72 10.49 -1.07 -1.25
N LEU A 73 9.16 -1.01 -1.20
CA LEU A 73 8.44 -0.04 -0.38
C LEU A 73 8.57 -0.31 1.13
N ASP A 74 8.68 -1.57 1.52
CA ASP A 74 8.93 -1.96 2.92
C ASP A 74 10.32 -1.51 3.40
N LEU A 75 11.28 -1.41 2.48
CA LEU A 75 12.62 -0.86 2.74
C LEU A 75 12.74 0.63 2.40
N GLN A 76 11.61 1.31 2.19
CA GLN A 76 11.54 2.74 1.86
C GLN A 76 12.27 3.14 0.56
N ARG A 77 12.58 2.18 -0.33
CA ARG A 77 13.17 2.40 -1.66
C ARG A 77 12.09 2.84 -2.66
N THR A 78 11.42 3.93 -2.32
CA THR A 78 10.22 4.40 -3.01
C THR A 78 10.55 4.94 -4.41
N ASP A 79 11.71 5.58 -4.56
CA ASP A 79 12.27 6.02 -5.82
C ASP A 79 12.36 4.87 -6.85
N ILE A 80 12.92 3.73 -6.43
CA ILE A 80 13.07 2.54 -7.29
C ILE A 80 11.70 1.93 -7.58
N ALA A 81 10.82 1.83 -6.58
CA ALA A 81 9.47 1.28 -6.79
C ALA A 81 8.67 2.11 -7.81
N LEU A 82 8.79 3.45 -7.74
CA LEU A 82 8.14 4.36 -8.69
C LEU A 82 8.77 4.29 -10.09
N ALA A 83 10.10 4.18 -10.18
CA ALA A 83 10.79 3.99 -11.45
C ALA A 83 10.40 2.66 -12.11
N PHE A 84 10.39 1.58 -11.34
CA PHE A 84 9.93 0.28 -11.78
C PHE A 84 8.47 0.31 -12.26
N TYR A 85 7.57 0.99 -11.55
CA TYR A 85 6.17 1.12 -11.99
C TYR A 85 6.04 1.86 -13.34
N ARG A 86 6.87 2.88 -13.59
CA ARG A 86 6.88 3.58 -14.90
C ARG A 86 7.32 2.64 -16.02
N GLU A 87 8.36 1.85 -15.77
CA GLU A 87 8.86 0.87 -16.73
C GLU A 87 7.82 -0.24 -16.98
N PHE A 88 7.23 -0.77 -15.91
CA PHE A 88 6.11 -1.71 -15.94
C PHE A 88 4.96 -1.22 -16.84
N ARG A 89 4.62 0.08 -16.76
CA ARG A 89 3.59 0.70 -17.60
C ARG A 89 4.04 0.94 -19.04
N HIS A 90 5.30 1.31 -19.26
CA HIS A 90 5.86 1.50 -20.60
C HIS A 90 5.75 0.22 -21.43
N HIS A 91 6.00 -0.94 -20.80
CA HIS A 91 5.88 -2.26 -21.41
C HIS A 91 4.45 -2.83 -21.43
N ARG A 92 3.44 -2.00 -21.14
CA ARG A 92 2.01 -2.37 -21.18
C ARG A 92 1.65 -3.56 -20.28
N ILE A 93 2.42 -3.80 -19.22
CA ILE A 93 2.02 -4.76 -18.19
C ILE A 93 0.83 -4.14 -17.44
N SER A 94 -0.29 -4.86 -17.38
CA SER A 94 -1.51 -4.33 -16.78
C SER A 94 -1.43 -4.39 -15.24
N PRO A 95 -1.50 -3.26 -14.53
CA PRO A 95 -1.59 -3.28 -13.08
C PRO A 95 -2.95 -3.84 -12.65
N ASN A 96 -2.99 -4.42 -11.45
CA ASN A 96 -4.24 -4.79 -10.79
C ASN A 96 -4.51 -3.86 -9.59
N VAL A 97 -5.63 -4.06 -8.92
CA VAL A 97 -6.04 -3.25 -7.75
C VAL A 97 -4.94 -3.23 -6.67
N TYR A 98 -4.24 -4.35 -6.45
CA TYR A 98 -3.15 -4.42 -5.48
C TYR A 98 -1.96 -3.53 -5.88
N THR A 99 -1.55 -3.57 -7.16
CA THR A 99 -0.46 -2.75 -7.69
C THR A 99 -0.75 -1.26 -7.48
N LEU A 100 -1.95 -0.82 -7.85
CA LEU A 100 -2.36 0.59 -7.73
C LEU A 100 -2.51 1.01 -6.26
N ASN A 101 -3.09 0.18 -5.39
CA ASN A 101 -3.15 0.46 -3.94
C ASN A 101 -1.74 0.60 -3.32
N THR A 102 -0.80 -0.21 -3.79
CA THR A 102 0.60 -0.15 -3.36
C THR A 102 1.27 1.15 -3.80
N LEU A 103 1.01 1.59 -5.03
CA LEU A 103 1.47 2.88 -5.55
C LEU A 103 0.83 4.08 -4.82
N MET A 104 -0.46 4.03 -4.57
CA MET A 104 -1.19 5.04 -3.79
C MET A 104 -0.58 5.21 -2.39
N ARG A 105 -0.32 4.09 -1.70
CA ARG A 105 0.33 4.07 -0.39
C ARG A 105 1.72 4.71 -0.44
N ALA A 106 2.49 4.40 -1.48
CA ALA A 106 3.81 4.99 -1.70
C ALA A 106 3.73 6.52 -1.85
N TYR A 107 2.80 7.03 -2.67
CA TYR A 107 2.61 8.47 -2.84
C TYR A 107 2.14 9.16 -1.56
N CYS A 108 1.21 8.55 -0.81
CA CYS A 108 0.78 9.08 0.49
C CYS A 108 1.95 9.18 1.49
N LYS A 109 2.82 8.16 1.57
CA LYS A 109 4.02 8.18 2.43
C LYS A 109 5.01 9.29 2.05
N LEU A 110 5.10 9.64 0.76
CA LEU A 110 5.91 10.76 0.28
C LEU A 110 5.25 12.14 0.46
N GLY A 111 4.06 12.21 1.09
CA GLY A 111 3.29 13.45 1.18
C GLY A 111 2.71 13.94 -0.15
N LYS A 112 2.72 13.11 -1.20
CA LYS A 112 2.21 13.42 -2.54
C LYS A 112 0.78 12.90 -2.70
N VAL A 113 -0.11 13.31 -1.82
CA VAL A 113 -1.51 12.83 -1.75
C VAL A 113 -2.26 13.09 -3.06
N GLU A 114 -1.95 14.19 -3.75
CA GLU A 114 -2.54 14.56 -5.04
C GLU A 114 -2.27 13.48 -6.11
N LYS A 115 -1.02 12.97 -6.17
CA LYS A 115 -0.66 11.85 -7.05
C LYS A 115 -1.34 10.55 -6.65
N SER A 116 -1.58 10.34 -5.36
CA SER A 116 -2.35 9.19 -4.89
C SER A 116 -3.81 9.25 -5.38
N VAL A 117 -4.41 10.46 -5.39
CA VAL A 117 -5.75 10.69 -5.96
C VAL A 117 -5.78 10.47 -7.48
N GLU A 118 -4.73 10.88 -8.20
CA GLU A 118 -4.59 10.59 -9.64
C GLU A 118 -4.60 9.08 -9.91
N VAL A 119 -3.82 8.30 -9.15
CA VAL A 119 -3.78 6.82 -9.27
C VAL A 119 -5.14 6.20 -8.93
N PHE A 120 -5.86 6.74 -7.95
CA PHE A 120 -7.20 6.28 -7.62
C PHE A 120 -8.19 6.49 -8.77
N ARG A 121 -8.16 7.65 -9.43
CA ARG A 121 -9.01 7.92 -10.61
C ARG A 121 -8.61 7.05 -11.80
N GLU A 122 -7.31 6.83 -11.98
CA GLU A 122 -6.80 5.92 -13.00
C GLU A 122 -7.36 4.51 -12.84
N MET A 123 -7.46 4.01 -11.60
CA MET A 123 -8.08 2.71 -11.31
C MET A 123 -9.49 2.61 -11.93
N GLU A 124 -10.31 3.64 -11.76
CA GLU A 124 -11.67 3.69 -12.30
C GLU A 124 -11.68 3.75 -13.83
N ILE A 125 -10.79 4.54 -14.44
CA ILE A 125 -10.64 4.64 -15.90
C ILE A 125 -10.23 3.29 -16.51
N MET A 126 -9.42 2.51 -15.78
CA MET A 126 -9.01 1.16 -16.17
C MET A 126 -10.10 0.10 -15.96
N GLY A 127 -11.28 0.48 -15.46
CA GLY A 127 -12.36 -0.45 -15.13
C GLY A 127 -12.10 -1.28 -13.87
N LEU A 128 -11.06 -0.96 -13.11
CA LEU A 128 -10.75 -1.59 -11.84
C LEU A 128 -11.60 -0.92 -10.75
N LYS A 129 -12.31 -1.71 -9.95
CA LYS A 129 -13.15 -1.18 -8.87
C LYS A 129 -12.32 -0.86 -7.63
N PRO A 130 -12.33 0.40 -7.13
CA PRO A 130 -11.73 0.71 -5.85
C PRO A 130 -12.31 -0.13 -4.71
N THR A 131 -11.44 -0.49 -3.77
CA THR A 131 -11.78 -1.33 -2.61
C THR A 131 -11.73 -0.52 -1.32
N ILE A 132 -12.16 -1.11 -0.21
CA ILE A 132 -12.00 -0.51 1.13
C ILE A 132 -10.53 -0.11 1.38
N VAL A 133 -9.57 -0.90 0.91
CA VAL A 133 -8.13 -0.58 1.02
C VAL A 133 -7.77 0.68 0.23
N SER A 134 -8.30 0.83 -0.98
CA SER A 134 -8.09 2.02 -1.83
C SER A 134 -8.59 3.29 -1.13
N TYR A 135 -9.82 3.26 -0.61
CA TYR A 135 -10.40 4.37 0.14
C TYR A 135 -9.64 4.68 1.42
N ASN A 136 -9.35 3.67 2.25
CA ASN A 136 -8.62 3.85 3.50
C ASN A 136 -7.21 4.42 3.26
N THR A 137 -6.57 4.07 2.14
CA THR A 137 -5.25 4.63 1.77
C THR A 137 -5.33 6.13 1.50
N LEU A 138 -6.37 6.62 0.80
CA LEU A 138 -6.57 8.06 0.59
C LEU A 138 -7.03 8.78 1.84
N ILE A 139 -7.92 8.18 2.64
CA ILE A 139 -8.38 8.74 3.91
C ILE A 139 -7.17 8.98 4.82
N ALA A 140 -6.32 7.96 5.00
CA ALA A 140 -5.08 8.07 5.77
C ALA A 140 -4.15 9.16 5.21
N GLY A 141 -3.98 9.22 3.89
CA GLY A 141 -3.18 10.25 3.22
C GLY A 141 -3.67 11.67 3.53
N HIS A 142 -4.98 11.91 3.43
CA HIS A 142 -5.58 13.22 3.72
C HIS A 142 -5.52 13.56 5.22
N CYS A 143 -5.80 12.60 6.11
CA CYS A 143 -5.63 12.77 7.55
C CYS A 143 -4.20 13.15 7.91
N ASN A 144 -3.19 12.52 7.29
CA ASN A 144 -1.79 12.84 7.53
C ASN A 144 -1.39 14.26 7.12
N LYS A 145 -2.07 14.84 6.11
CA LYS A 145 -1.94 16.23 5.66
C LYS A 145 -2.83 17.22 6.43
N GLY A 146 -3.61 16.78 7.43
CA GLY A 146 -4.59 17.63 8.13
C GLY A 146 -5.84 17.97 7.29
N LEU A 147 -6.01 17.36 6.12
CA LEU A 147 -7.10 17.61 5.17
C LEU A 147 -8.37 16.80 5.54
N LEU A 148 -8.83 16.93 6.79
CA LEU A 148 -9.88 16.09 7.39
C LEU A 148 -11.23 16.17 6.66
N ASN A 149 -11.58 17.33 6.09
CA ASN A 149 -12.81 17.47 5.30
C ASN A 149 -12.83 16.57 4.06
N PHE A 150 -11.68 16.39 3.41
CA PHE A 150 -11.57 15.48 2.27
C PHE A 150 -11.61 14.01 2.71
N ALA A 151 -11.01 13.69 3.85
CA ALA A 151 -11.09 12.36 4.44
C ALA A 151 -12.53 11.93 4.74
N ILE A 152 -13.36 12.82 5.30
CA ILE A 152 -14.79 12.57 5.53
C ILE A 152 -15.55 12.41 4.21
N LYS A 153 -15.28 13.27 3.22
CA LYS A 153 -15.91 13.13 1.88
C LYS A 153 -15.61 11.78 1.23
N LEU A 154 -14.37 11.29 1.36
CA LEU A 154 -13.97 9.98 0.85
C LEU A 154 -14.69 8.85 1.58
N ARG A 155 -14.83 8.92 2.91
CA ARG A 155 -15.61 7.94 3.68
C ARG A 155 -17.09 7.94 3.26
N ASN A 156 -17.72 9.10 3.05
CA ASN A 156 -19.10 9.14 2.56
C ASN A 156 -19.22 8.63 1.11
N SER A 157 -18.19 8.86 0.29
CA SER A 157 -18.13 8.33 -1.09
C SER A 157 -18.02 6.81 -1.12
N MET A 158 -17.34 6.20 -0.15
CA MET A 158 -17.21 4.74 -0.10
C MET A 158 -18.59 4.07 0.10
N GLU A 159 -19.43 4.62 0.97
CA GLU A 159 -20.80 4.13 1.22
C GLU A 159 -21.68 4.25 -0.03
N LYS A 160 -21.60 5.39 -0.73
CA LYS A 160 -22.31 5.60 -2.00
C LYS A 160 -21.90 4.60 -3.09
N ASN A 161 -20.69 4.06 -3.00
CA ASN A 161 -20.18 3.03 -3.90
C ASN A 161 -20.40 1.60 -3.37
N GLY A 162 -21.26 1.43 -2.37
CA GLY A 162 -21.63 0.13 -1.81
C GLY A 162 -20.56 -0.51 -0.93
N LEU A 163 -19.59 0.28 -0.45
CA LEU A 163 -18.56 -0.18 0.48
C LEU A 163 -18.87 0.32 1.89
N ASN A 164 -18.93 -0.59 2.85
CA ASN A 164 -19.15 -0.22 4.25
C ASN A 164 -17.82 0.20 4.91
N PRO A 165 -17.77 1.34 5.63
CA PRO A 165 -16.62 1.70 6.46
C PRO A 165 -16.27 0.59 7.44
N SER A 166 -14.99 0.25 7.54
CA SER A 166 -14.51 -0.77 8.48
C SER A 166 -13.94 -0.13 9.75
N VAL A 167 -13.61 -0.95 10.75
CA VAL A 167 -12.87 -0.50 11.94
C VAL A 167 -11.60 0.27 11.58
N VAL A 168 -10.91 -0.12 10.51
CA VAL A 168 -9.72 0.59 10.00
C VAL A 168 -10.08 1.98 9.50
N THR A 169 -11.21 2.14 8.79
CA THR A 169 -11.70 3.44 8.31
C THR A 169 -11.94 4.40 9.46
N PHE A 170 -12.69 3.96 10.47
CA PHE A 170 -13.01 4.78 11.64
C PHE A 170 -11.77 5.11 12.47
N ASN A 171 -10.91 4.13 12.75
CA ASN A 171 -9.67 4.36 13.48
C ASN A 171 -8.76 5.36 12.77
N THR A 172 -8.70 5.30 11.44
CA THR A 172 -7.92 6.27 10.64
C THR A 172 -8.45 7.69 10.80
N LEU A 173 -9.78 7.88 10.74
CA LEU A 173 -10.42 9.18 10.92
C LEU A 173 -10.24 9.71 12.35
N ILE A 174 -10.51 8.87 13.36
CA ILE A 174 -10.33 9.20 14.78
C ILE A 174 -8.90 9.65 15.03
N HIS A 175 -7.92 8.88 14.54
CA HIS A 175 -6.50 9.23 14.66
C HIS A 175 -6.20 10.59 14.00
N GLY A 176 -6.71 10.83 12.79
CA GLY A 176 -6.55 12.11 12.11
C GLY A 176 -7.11 13.30 12.90
N PHE A 177 -8.31 13.17 13.46
CA PHE A 177 -8.91 14.21 14.29
C PHE A 177 -8.12 14.43 15.59
N CYS A 178 -7.71 13.37 16.28
CA CYS A 178 -6.88 13.46 17.48
C CYS A 178 -5.54 14.15 17.20
N LYS A 179 -4.87 13.81 16.08
CA LYS A 179 -3.60 14.41 15.67
C LYS A 179 -3.71 15.92 15.46
N GLU A 180 -4.85 16.39 14.95
CA GLU A 180 -5.14 17.82 14.73
C GLU A 180 -5.77 18.51 15.96
N GLY A 181 -5.80 17.84 17.13
CA GLY A 181 -6.37 18.38 18.38
C GLY A 181 -7.91 18.49 18.39
N LYS A 182 -8.60 17.90 17.41
CA LYS A 182 -10.06 17.97 17.22
C LYS A 182 -10.77 16.83 17.95
N LEU A 183 -10.62 16.82 19.28
CA LEU A 183 -11.07 15.70 20.12
C LEU A 183 -12.61 15.52 20.14
N GLN A 184 -13.37 16.60 19.98
CA GLN A 184 -14.83 16.51 19.94
C GLN A 184 -15.30 15.78 18.67
N GLU A 185 -14.67 16.06 17.54
CA GLU A 185 -14.91 15.41 16.26
C GLU A 185 -14.45 13.95 16.29
N ALA A 186 -13.30 13.66 16.90
CA ALA A 186 -12.87 12.28 17.14
C ALA A 186 -13.91 11.48 17.94
N SER A 187 -14.46 12.07 19.00
CA SER A 187 -15.56 11.47 19.79
C SER A 187 -16.83 11.24 18.96
N LYS A 188 -17.21 12.19 18.10
CA LYS A 188 -18.37 12.02 17.19
C LYS A 188 -18.18 10.83 16.25
N VAL A 189 -17.01 10.71 15.64
CA VAL A 189 -16.66 9.57 14.75
C VAL A 189 -16.70 8.25 15.53
N PHE A 190 -16.23 8.21 16.78
CA PHE A 190 -16.32 7.03 17.63
C PHE A 190 -17.77 6.63 17.98
N ILE A 191 -18.65 7.61 18.25
CA ILE A 191 -20.07 7.34 18.49
C ILE A 191 -20.73 6.80 17.22
N GLU A 192 -20.44 7.41 16.07
CA GLU A 192 -20.95 6.97 14.77
C GLU A 192 -20.51 5.53 14.43
N MET A 193 -19.25 5.19 14.67
CA MET A 193 -18.72 3.83 14.51
C MET A 193 -19.59 2.79 15.23
N LYS A 194 -19.96 3.07 16.49
CA LYS A 194 -20.85 2.20 17.27
C LYS A 194 -22.28 2.18 16.74
N ALA A 195 -22.81 3.34 16.35
CA ALA A 195 -24.16 3.44 15.77
C ALA A 195 -24.30 2.64 14.47
N MET A 196 -23.20 2.48 13.73
CA MET A 196 -23.10 1.64 12.53
C MET A 196 -22.78 0.17 12.82
N ASN A 197 -22.82 -0.27 14.08
CA ASN A 197 -22.49 -1.63 14.52
C ASN A 197 -21.06 -2.07 14.14
N VAL A 198 -20.13 -1.14 13.99
CA VAL A 198 -18.71 -1.46 13.82
C VAL A 198 -18.07 -1.51 15.20
N ALA A 199 -17.67 -2.70 15.64
CA ALA A 199 -17.11 -2.90 16.97
C ALA A 199 -15.76 -2.19 17.14
N PRO A 200 -15.61 -1.27 18.13
CA PRO A 200 -14.32 -0.74 18.53
C PRO A 200 -13.36 -1.85 18.94
N ASN A 201 -12.08 -1.67 18.64
CA ASN A 201 -11.04 -2.59 19.08
C ASN A 201 -9.96 -1.87 19.89
N THR A 202 -8.95 -2.62 20.34
CA THR A 202 -7.82 -2.08 21.10
C THR A 202 -7.15 -0.89 20.42
N VAL A 203 -7.06 -0.90 19.08
CA VAL A 203 -6.50 0.23 18.32
C VAL A 203 -7.38 1.47 18.44
N THR A 204 -8.71 1.32 18.44
CA THR A 204 -9.67 2.42 18.61
C THR A 204 -9.47 3.10 19.97
N TYR A 205 -9.48 2.32 21.05
CA TYR A 205 -9.33 2.86 22.41
C TYR A 205 -7.95 3.47 22.64
N ASN A 206 -6.87 2.79 22.22
CA ASN A 206 -5.52 3.34 22.30
C ASN A 206 -5.40 4.67 21.54
N THR A 207 -6.03 4.79 20.36
CA THR A 207 -6.01 6.04 19.58
C THR A 207 -6.70 7.17 20.33
N LEU A 208 -7.87 6.91 20.93
CA LEU A 208 -8.60 7.90 21.71
C LEU A 208 -7.82 8.29 22.98
N ILE A 209 -7.35 7.31 23.75
CA ILE A 209 -6.57 7.54 24.98
C ILE A 209 -5.33 8.40 24.66
N ASN A 210 -4.60 8.06 23.60
CA ASN A 210 -3.45 8.85 23.16
C ASN A 210 -3.85 10.27 22.73
N GLY A 211 -5.01 10.44 22.12
CA GLY A 211 -5.56 11.75 21.77
C GLY A 211 -5.98 12.60 22.98
N TYR A 212 -6.52 11.98 24.02
CA TYR A 212 -6.99 12.64 25.26
C TYR A 212 -5.91 12.76 26.35
N SER A 213 -4.75 12.11 26.17
CA SER A 213 -3.60 12.24 27.07
C SER A 213 -3.14 13.71 27.12
N PRO A 214 -2.69 14.25 28.27
CA PRO A 214 -2.65 15.69 28.55
C PRO A 214 -1.64 16.45 27.69
N VAL A 215 -2.08 16.76 26.47
CA VAL A 215 -2.09 18.13 25.93
C VAL A 215 -3.54 18.67 25.91
N GLY A 216 -4.56 17.90 26.33
CA GLY A 216 -5.92 18.42 26.57
C GLY A 216 -6.94 17.42 27.13
N ASP A 217 -7.31 17.60 28.40
CA ASP A 217 -8.45 17.04 29.16
C ASP A 217 -8.46 15.55 29.60
N SER A 218 -7.98 15.34 30.84
CA SER A 218 -7.89 14.07 31.57
C SER A 218 -9.22 13.41 31.98
N ASP A 219 -10.38 14.08 31.87
CA ASP A 219 -11.64 13.58 32.44
C ASP A 219 -12.38 12.57 31.51
N ILE A 220 -12.10 12.60 30.20
CA ILE A 220 -12.76 11.71 29.21
C ILE A 220 -12.01 10.38 29.08
N SER A 221 -10.67 10.41 29.16
CA SER A 221 -9.82 9.21 29.11
C SER A 221 -10.21 8.18 30.17
N GLY A 222 -10.49 8.63 31.40
CA GLY A 222 -10.93 7.76 32.50
C GLY A 222 -12.32 7.12 32.30
N ARG A 223 -13.21 7.74 31.51
CA ARG A 223 -14.55 7.18 31.21
C ARG A 223 -14.51 6.13 30.09
N LEU A 224 -13.53 6.24 29.18
CA LEU A 224 -13.33 5.27 28.10
C LEU A 224 -12.74 3.96 28.64
N LEU A 225 -11.74 4.05 29.54
CA LEU A 225 -11.11 2.88 30.17
C LEU A 225 -12.13 2.05 30.99
N LYS A 226 -13.03 2.70 31.75
CA LYS A 226 -14.07 2.00 32.51
C LYS A 226 -15.06 1.22 31.64
N ARG A 227 -15.25 1.62 30.37
CA ARG A 227 -16.13 0.91 29.42
C ARG A 227 -15.47 -0.31 28.78
N GLU A 228 -14.14 -0.32 28.69
CA GLU A 228 -13.37 -1.48 28.23
C GLU A 228 -13.45 -2.64 29.24
N GLU A 229 -13.49 -2.34 30.54
CA GLU A 229 -13.65 -3.33 31.61
C GLU A 229 -15.09 -3.84 31.79
N SER A 230 -16.07 -3.25 31.11
CA SER A 230 -17.51 -3.55 31.25
C SER A 230 -18.12 -4.32 30.07
N SER A 231 -17.31 -4.74 29.09
CA SER A 231 -17.73 -5.48 27.89
C SER A 231 -17.16 -6.90 27.90
#